data_AF-A0A9N9VCX5-F1
#
_entry.id   AF-A0A9N9VCX5-F1
#
_cell.length_a   1.000
_cell.length_b   1.000
_cell.length_c   1.000
_cell.angle_alpha   90.00
_cell.angle_beta   90.00
_cell.angle_gamma   90.00
#
_symmetry.space_group_name_H-M   'P 1'
#
loop_
_entity.id
_entity.type
_entity.pdbx_description
1 polymer ?
#
loop_
_entity_poly.entity_id
_entity_poly.type
_entity_poly.pdbx_seq_one_letter_code
_entity_poly.pdbx_strand_id
1 'polypeptide(L)'
;MPKKQMSTRLNEKKLPSDGQKLVRRCDDEFKWGPIQQHLLVKLGTWYATKGLAKLFAEHDPDVIVNATCLSLYKTNMSRDVSRVLKIMTIQNYFLARTAEMGSWTLVSATGLGPESHGKFWTNDKYQA
;
A
#
# COMPACT_ATOMS: atom_id res chain seq x y z
N MET A 1 23.94 -10.08 2.48
CA MET A 1 23.04 -10.62 3.53
C MET A 1 21.59 -10.34 3.15
N PRO A 2 20.75 -11.35 2.91
CA PRO A 2 19.36 -11.14 2.52
C PRO A 2 18.56 -10.66 3.73
N LYS A 3 18.00 -9.45 3.65
CA LYS A 3 17.12 -8.90 4.68
C LYS A 3 15.82 -9.72 4.66
N LYS A 4 15.61 -10.59 5.66
CA LYS A 4 14.32 -11.24 5.90
C LYS A 4 13.28 -10.13 6.09
N GLN A 5 12.45 -9.88 5.07
CA GLN A 5 11.31 -8.98 5.23
C GLN A 5 10.40 -9.58 6.30
N MET A 6 10.21 -8.85 7.40
CA MET A 6 9.21 -9.18 8.40
C MET A 6 7.84 -8.93 7.78
N SER A 7 7.33 -9.93 7.07
CA SER A 7 6.04 -9.87 6.40
C SER A 7 4.94 -10.08 7.43
N THR A 8 4.35 -8.98 7.91
CA THR A 8 3.08 -9.03 8.64
C THR A 8 1.99 -9.38 7.63
N ARG A 9 1.89 -10.66 7.26
CA ARG A 9 0.85 -11.14 6.35
C ARG A 9 -0.51 -11.02 7.03
N LEU A 10 -1.52 -10.60 6.26
CA LEU A 10 -2.91 -10.80 6.66
C LEU A 10 -3.11 -12.30 6.88
N ASN A 11 -3.51 -12.68 8.08
CA ASN A 11 -3.96 -14.04 8.35
C ASN A 11 -5.30 -14.22 7.62
N GLU A 12 -5.48 -15.34 6.92
CA GLU A 12 -6.72 -15.66 6.19
C GLU A 12 -7.96 -15.55 7.08
N LYS A 13 -7.82 -15.89 8.37
CA LYS A 13 -8.88 -15.75 9.38
C LYS A 13 -9.34 -14.30 9.63
N LYS A 14 -8.56 -13.30 9.19
CA LYS A 14 -8.85 -11.86 9.34
C LYS A 14 -9.39 -11.22 8.06
N LEU A 15 -9.43 -11.96 6.95
CA LEU A 15 -10.09 -11.53 5.73
C LEU A 15 -11.62 -11.50 5.94
N PRO A 16 -12.38 -10.79 5.07
CA PRO A 16 -13.83 -10.90 5.07
C PRO A 16 -14.24 -12.38 5.00
N SER A 17 -15.22 -12.78 5.81
CA SER A 17 -15.79 -14.13 5.73
C SER A 17 -16.43 -14.37 4.37
N ASP A 18 -16.59 -15.63 3.99
CA ASP A 18 -17.15 -15.99 2.69
C ASP A 18 -18.47 -15.25 2.42
N GLY A 19 -18.54 -14.49 1.32
CA GLY A 19 -19.67 -13.62 0.95
C GLY A 19 -19.67 -12.18 1.50
N GLN A 20 -18.79 -11.80 2.43
CA GLN A 20 -18.70 -10.42 2.91
C GLN A 20 -17.85 -9.56 1.95
N LYS A 21 -18.40 -8.44 1.46
CA LYS A 21 -17.65 -7.46 0.66
C LYS A 21 -16.55 -6.79 1.50
N LEU A 22 -15.37 -6.58 0.91
CA LEU A 22 -14.22 -5.94 1.57
C LEU A 22 -14.56 -4.57 2.16
N VAL A 23 -15.30 -3.72 1.43
CA VAL A 23 -15.75 -2.41 1.91
C VAL A 23 -16.53 -2.53 3.21
N ARG A 24 -17.50 -3.46 3.26
CA ARG A 24 -18.31 -3.71 4.46
C ARG A 24 -17.48 -4.25 5.63
N ARG A 25 -16.34 -4.92 5.38
CA ARG A 25 -15.40 -5.34 6.42
C ARG A 25 -14.58 -4.16 6.95
N CYS A 26 -14.26 -3.18 6.11
CA CYS A 26 -13.57 -1.96 6.52
C CYS A 26 -14.47 -1.05 7.36
N ASP A 27 -15.78 -1.03 7.12
CA ASP A 27 -16.74 -0.19 7.85
C ASP A 27 -17.21 -0.79 9.19
N ASP A 28 -16.80 -2.02 9.53
CA ASP A 28 -17.20 -2.71 10.76
C ASP A 28 -16.34 -2.27 11.95
N GLU A 29 -16.88 -1.35 12.76
CA GLU A 29 -16.23 -0.79 13.95
C GLU A 29 -15.88 -1.87 14.99
N PHE A 30 -16.71 -2.91 15.14
CA PHE A 30 -16.49 -3.97 16.12
C PHE A 30 -15.31 -4.88 15.77
N LYS A 31 -14.92 -4.91 14.49
CA LYS A 31 -13.76 -5.68 13.99
C LYS A 31 -12.55 -4.79 13.71
N TRP A 32 -12.55 -3.57 14.25
CA TRP A 32 -11.50 -2.59 14.02
C TRP A 32 -10.20 -2.95 14.77
N GLY A 33 -9.08 -2.81 14.08
CA GLY A 33 -7.75 -2.91 14.67
C GLY A 33 -6.75 -2.16 13.79
N PRO A 34 -5.82 -1.37 14.35
CA PRO A 34 -5.07 -0.36 13.60
C PRO A 34 -4.21 -0.97 12.48
N ILE A 35 -3.53 -2.09 12.75
CA ILE A 35 -2.69 -2.78 11.77
C ILE A 35 -3.56 -3.48 10.72
N GLN A 36 -4.60 -4.19 11.16
CA GLN A 36 -5.52 -4.91 10.28
C GLN A 36 -6.23 -3.97 9.31
N GLN A 37 -6.76 -2.85 9.83
CA GLN A 37 -7.47 -1.87 9.04
C GLN A 37 -6.57 -1.23 7.99
N HIS A 38 -5.34 -0.89 8.36
CA HIS A 38 -4.35 -0.36 7.44
C HIS A 38 -4.08 -1.34 6.27
N LEU A 39 -3.93 -2.63 6.56
CA LEU A 39 -3.72 -3.66 5.54
C LEU A 39 -4.96 -3.87 4.65
N LEU A 40 -6.16 -3.90 5.24
CA LEU A 40 -7.42 -4.07 4.50
C LEU A 40 -7.72 -2.89 3.57
N VAL A 41 -7.52 -1.65 4.05
CA VAL A 41 -7.71 -0.45 3.22
C VAL A 41 -6.70 -0.43 2.08
N LYS A 42 -5.42 -0.76 2.32
CA LYS A 42 -4.41 -0.88 1.24
C LYS A 42 -4.76 -1.97 0.23
N LEU A 43 -5.32 -3.09 0.68
CA LEU A 43 -5.83 -4.14 -0.21
C LEU A 43 -7.01 -3.63 -1.04
N GLY A 44 -7.93 -2.88 -0.43
CA GLY A 44 -9.04 -2.24 -1.13
C GLY A 44 -8.57 -1.25 -2.19
N THR A 45 -7.58 -0.41 -1.86
CA THR A 45 -6.95 0.50 -2.82
C THR A 45 -6.35 -0.27 -4.00
N TRP A 46 -5.67 -1.40 -3.76
CA TRP A 46 -5.12 -2.22 -4.83
C TRP A 46 -6.18 -2.75 -5.82
N TYR A 47 -7.31 -3.25 -5.30
CA TYR A 47 -8.42 -3.68 -6.16
C TYR A 47 -9.07 -2.51 -6.91
N ALA A 48 -9.21 -1.35 -6.27
CA ALA A 48 -9.71 -0.14 -6.92
C ALA A 48 -8.77 0.30 -8.07
N THR A 49 -7.46 0.30 -7.84
CA THR A 49 -6.46 0.63 -8.89
C THR A 49 -6.52 -0.35 -10.05
N LYS A 50 -6.67 -1.66 -9.80
CA LYS A 50 -6.88 -2.66 -10.87
C LYS A 50 -8.16 -2.42 -11.66
N GLY A 51 -9.24 -2.06 -10.97
CA GLY A 51 -10.51 -1.70 -11.60
C GLY A 51 -10.38 -0.48 -12.52
N LEU A 52 -9.71 0.57 -12.03
CA LEU A 52 -9.42 1.77 -12.83
C LEU A 52 -8.54 1.46 -14.03
N ALA A 53 -7.46 0.68 -13.85
CA ALA A 53 -6.61 0.26 -14.95
C ALA A 53 -7.44 -0.45 -16.04
N LYS A 54 -8.26 -1.44 -15.67
CA LYS A 54 -9.14 -2.12 -16.63
C LYS A 54 -10.10 -1.16 -17.33
N LEU A 55 -10.72 -0.25 -16.59
CA LEU A 55 -11.66 0.74 -17.16
C LEU A 55 -10.98 1.63 -18.19
N PHE A 56 -9.80 2.17 -17.88
CA PHE A 56 -9.07 3.04 -18.80
C PHE A 56 -8.49 2.28 -19.99
N ALA A 57 -8.09 1.02 -19.82
CA ALA A 57 -7.70 0.18 -20.95
C ALA A 57 -8.82 0.01 -22.01
N GLU A 58 -10.09 0.05 -21.59
CA GLU A 58 -11.25 -0.07 -22.49
C GLU A 58 -11.72 1.28 -23.06
N HIS A 59 -11.66 2.36 -22.27
CA HIS A 59 -12.28 3.64 -22.62
C HIS A 59 -11.31 4.76 -23.03
N ASP A 60 -10.08 4.76 -22.54
CA ASP A 60 -9.08 5.80 -22.80
C ASP A 60 -7.66 5.23 -22.58
N PRO A 61 -7.10 4.54 -23.58
CA PRO A 61 -5.84 3.79 -23.44
C PRO A 61 -4.61 4.69 -23.25
N ASP A 62 -4.76 6.01 -23.44
CA ASP A 62 -3.70 6.99 -23.19
C ASP A 62 -3.53 7.28 -21.69
N VAL A 63 -4.52 6.91 -20.86
CA VAL A 63 -4.45 7.06 -19.40
C VAL A 63 -3.74 5.86 -18.77
N ILE A 64 -2.57 6.14 -18.20
CA ILE A 64 -1.76 5.14 -17.51
C ILE A 64 -2.09 5.14 -16.01
N VAL A 65 -2.53 3.98 -15.50
CA VAL A 65 -2.84 3.80 -14.08
C VAL A 65 -1.82 2.84 -13.46
N ASN A 66 -1.02 3.34 -12.53
CA ASN A 66 -0.04 2.55 -11.79
C ASN A 66 -0.35 2.57 -10.30
N ALA A 67 -0.09 1.46 -9.60
CA ALA A 67 0.00 1.48 -8.14
C ALA A 67 1.45 1.69 -7.73
N THR A 68 1.69 2.49 -6.69
CA THR A 68 3.01 2.60 -6.09
C THR A 68 2.97 2.41 -4.58
N CYS A 69 4.00 1.76 -4.05
CA CYS A 69 4.23 1.71 -2.61
C CYS A 69 5.57 2.36 -2.31
N LEU A 70 5.45 3.47 -1.60
CA LEU A 70 6.55 4.12 -0.93
C LEU A 70 6.89 3.22 0.25
N SER A 71 8.05 2.57 0.20
CA SER A 71 8.68 1.80 1.30
C SER A 71 8.68 2.52 2.66
N LEU A 72 9.42 2.01 3.63
CA LEU A 72 9.52 2.67 4.92
C LEU A 72 10.25 4.02 4.80
N TYR A 73 9.52 5.12 4.98
CA TYR A 73 10.05 6.50 4.94
C TYR A 73 9.76 7.26 6.23
N LYS A 74 10.66 8.20 6.57
CA LYS A 74 10.52 9.15 7.68
C LYS A 74 9.41 10.14 7.35
N THR A 75 8.21 9.83 7.79
CA THR A 75 7.04 10.70 7.67
C THR A 75 6.39 10.84 9.03
N ASN A 76 5.63 11.91 9.23
CA ASN A 76 4.90 12.11 10.47
C ASN A 76 3.57 11.32 10.51
N MET A 77 3.51 10.15 9.86
CA MET A 77 2.32 9.29 9.78
C MET A 77 1.98 8.66 11.14
N SER A 78 2.97 8.43 12.00
CA SER A 78 2.79 7.84 13.33
C SER A 78 2.47 8.86 14.44
N ARG A 79 2.13 10.12 14.11
CA ARG A 79 1.83 11.14 15.13
C ARG A 79 0.66 10.75 16.05
N ASP A 80 -0.38 10.13 15.49
CA ASP A 80 -1.65 9.87 16.19
C ASP A 80 -1.81 8.41 16.62
N VAL A 81 -0.79 7.58 16.44
CA VAL A 81 -0.86 6.18 16.89
C VAL A 81 -0.65 6.07 18.41
N SER A 82 -1.17 5.01 19.02
CA SER A 82 -1.04 4.79 20.47
C SER A 82 0.44 4.74 20.90
N ARG A 83 0.72 5.08 22.16
CA ARG A 83 2.10 5.15 22.70
C ARG A 83 2.87 3.83 22.51
N VAL A 84 2.20 2.69 22.63
CA VAL A 84 2.77 1.36 22.38
C VAL A 84 3.19 1.19 20.91
N LEU A 85 2.34 1.63 19.98
CA LEU A 85 2.64 1.56 18.55
C LEU A 85 3.71 2.56 18.12
N LYS A 86 3.84 3.70 18.85
CA LYS A 86 4.93 4.66 18.66
C LYS A 86 6.30 4.04 18.97
N ILE A 87 6.42 3.16 19.97
CA ILE A 87 7.67 2.44 20.25
C ILE A 87 8.06 1.58 19.05
N MET A 88 7.09 0.91 18.42
CA MET A 88 7.33 0.16 17.18
C MET A 88 7.68 1.06 15.99
N THR A 89 7.47 2.37 16.05
CA THR A 89 7.88 3.32 15.00
C THR A 89 9.28 3.88 15.22
N ILE A 90 9.91 3.65 16.39
CA ILE A 90 11.29 4.07 16.66
C ILE A 90 12.26 3.39 15.67
N GLN A 91 12.01 2.14 15.29
CA GLN A 91 12.80 1.46 14.25
C GLN A 91 12.75 2.20 12.91
N ASN A 92 11.65 2.89 12.60
CA ASN A 92 11.52 3.69 11.38
C ASN A 92 12.45 4.90 11.43
N TYR A 93 12.70 5.49 12.60
CA TYR A 93 13.64 6.60 12.71
C TYR A 93 15.07 6.21 12.26
N PHE A 94 15.49 4.97 12.56
CA PHE A 94 16.82 4.48 12.22
C PHE A 94 16.90 3.83 10.84
N LEU A 95 15.86 3.12 10.40
CA LEU A 95 15.89 2.28 9.19
C LEU A 95 15.14 2.88 8.00
N ALA A 96 14.29 3.88 8.21
CA ALA A 96 13.52 4.48 7.14
C ALA A 96 14.35 5.47 6.33
N ARG A 97 14.08 5.50 5.03
CA ARG A 97 14.63 6.49 4.09
C ARG A 97 13.97 7.86 4.33
N THR A 98 14.55 8.94 3.80
CA THR A 98 13.95 10.28 3.91
C THR A 98 12.72 10.41 3.01
N ALA A 99 11.82 11.35 3.33
CA ALA A 99 10.59 11.55 2.56
C ALA A 99 10.87 11.93 1.09
N GLU A 100 11.97 12.64 0.83
CA GLU A 100 12.41 13.04 -0.51
C GLU A 100 12.74 11.81 -1.37
N MET A 101 13.47 10.84 -0.80
CA MET A 101 13.72 9.55 -1.48
C MET A 101 12.44 8.75 -1.73
N GLY A 102 11.40 8.94 -0.91
CA GLY A 102 10.08 8.36 -1.16
C GLY A 102 9.36 9.04 -2.30
N SER A 103 9.33 10.36 -2.28
CA SER A 103 8.71 11.15 -3.34
C SER A 103 9.33 10.85 -4.71
N TRP A 104 10.62 10.50 -4.76
CA TRP A 104 11.24 10.12 -6.02
C TRP A 104 10.63 8.87 -6.65
N THR A 105 10.36 7.81 -5.88
CA THR A 105 9.66 6.62 -6.40
C THR A 105 8.23 6.93 -6.86
N LEU A 106 7.56 7.90 -6.22
CA LEU A 106 6.23 8.35 -6.66
C LEU A 106 6.31 9.10 -7.99
N VAL A 107 7.26 10.03 -8.14
CA VAL A 107 7.46 10.81 -9.37
C VAL A 107 8.01 9.93 -10.49
N SER A 108 8.87 8.97 -10.20
CA SER A 108 9.35 8.02 -11.20
C SER A 108 8.21 7.16 -11.74
N ALA A 109 7.23 6.80 -10.90
CA ALA A 109 6.04 6.06 -11.32
C ALA A 109 5.14 6.84 -12.32
N THR A 110 5.16 8.18 -12.29
CA THR A 110 4.38 9.02 -13.23
C THR A 110 5.08 9.18 -14.58
N GLY A 111 6.40 8.95 -14.64
CA GLY A 111 7.17 8.98 -15.89
C GLY A 111 7.21 7.65 -16.64
N LEU A 112 6.51 6.62 -16.16
CA LEU A 112 6.47 5.31 -16.80
C LEU A 112 5.55 5.32 -18.03
N GLY A 113 5.91 4.52 -19.03
CA GLY A 113 5.16 4.42 -20.28
C GLY A 113 3.96 3.46 -20.20
N PRO A 114 3.24 3.27 -21.32
CA PRO A 114 2.07 2.39 -21.38
C PRO A 114 2.34 0.95 -20.92
N GLU A 115 3.58 0.48 -21.02
CA GLU A 115 4.00 -0.84 -20.55
C GLU A 115 3.86 -1.01 -19.04
N SER A 116 3.73 0.07 -18.27
CA SER A 116 3.56 0.02 -16.82
C SER A 116 2.12 -0.16 -16.38
N HIS A 117 1.16 0.06 -17.29
CA HIS A 117 -0.26 0.15 -16.96
C HIS A 117 -0.75 -1.07 -16.15
N GLY A 118 -1.41 -0.80 -15.02
CA GLY A 118 -1.92 -1.81 -14.09
C GLY A 118 -0.86 -2.52 -13.23
N LYS A 119 0.42 -2.15 -13.34
CA LYS A 119 1.51 -2.76 -12.56
C LYS A 119 1.75 -2.07 -11.22
N PHE A 120 2.56 -2.74 -10.40
CA PHE A 120 2.96 -2.26 -9.09
C PHE A 120 4.44 -1.82 -9.09
N TRP A 121 4.66 -0.52 -8.84
CA TRP A 121 5.96 0.12 -8.80
C TRP A 121 6.41 0.39 -7.36
N THR A 122 7.53 -0.20 -6.95
CA THR A 122 8.09 0.04 -5.60
C THR A 122 9.61 -0.05 -5.62
N ASN A 123 10.27 0.83 -4.86
CA ASN A 123 11.73 0.95 -4.85
C ASN A 123 12.34 1.05 -6.26
N ASP A 124 11.67 1.81 -7.13
CA ASP A 124 12.07 2.06 -8.52
C ASP A 124 12.21 0.78 -9.37
N LYS A 125 11.38 -0.23 -9.06
CA LYS A 125 11.32 -1.51 -9.76
C LYS A 125 9.88 -2.02 -9.85
N TYR A 126 9.60 -2.78 -10.89
CA TYR A 126 8.39 -3.61 -10.94
C TYR A 126 8.50 -4.75 -9.93
N GLN A 127 7.43 -4.97 -9.16
CA GLN A 127 7.25 -6.22 -8.42
C GLN A 127 6.51 -7.21 -9.32
N ALA A 128 6.96 -8.45 -9.29
CA ALA A 128 6.25 -9.59 -9.89
C ALA A 128 4.96 -9.89 -9.11
#